data_AF-A0A812QKN5-F1
#
_entry.id   AF-A0A812QKN5-F1
#
_cell.length_a   1.000
_cell.length_b   1.000
_cell.length_c   1.000
_cell.angle_alpha   90.00
_cell.angle_beta   90.00
_cell.angle_gamma   90.00
#
_symmetry.space_group_name_H-M   'P 1'
#
loop_
_entity.id
_entity.type
_entity.pdbx_description
1 polymer ?
#
loop_
_entity_poly.entity_id
_entity_poly.type
_entity_poly.pdbx_seq_one_letter_code
_entity_poly.pdbx_strand_id
1 'polypeptide(L)'
;MPQYGLVGDSSLYCKNGKKVRRIGSQLQQQLGTNDLWYHAVANAGVHEILQMLKDTRLTFGTLGISYFGNDVTEGRIRPEVKAAWQELLELVEDKADRVVFVVGGSS
;
A
#
# COMPACT_ATOMS: atom_id res chain seq x y z
N MET A 1 -15.99 -5.47 -7.95
CA MET A 1 -15.40 -4.32 -7.27
C MET A 1 -15.32 -4.67 -5.80
N PRO A 2 -14.14 -5.01 -5.27
CA PRO A 2 -14.00 -5.29 -3.85
C PRO A 2 -14.37 -4.06 -3.03
N GLN A 3 -14.97 -4.27 -1.87
CA GLN A 3 -15.27 -3.15 -0.97
C GLN A 3 -13.97 -2.55 -0.42
N TYR A 4 -12.95 -3.38 -0.17
CA TYR A 4 -11.70 -2.95 0.45
C TYR A 4 -10.46 -3.46 -0.32
N GLY A 5 -9.49 -2.57 -0.48
CA GLY A 5 -8.13 -2.90 -0.91
C GLY A 5 -7.11 -2.44 0.13
N LEU A 6 -6.03 -3.18 0.31
CA LEU A 6 -4.88 -2.79 1.12
C LEU A 6 -3.60 -3.20 0.39
N VAL A 7 -2.78 -2.21 0.04
CA VAL A 7 -1.48 -2.39 -0.58
C VAL A 7 -0.40 -1.65 0.20
N GLY A 8 0.80 -2.20 0.26
CA GLY A 8 1.90 -1.52 0.92
C GLY A 8 3.19 -2.32 0.99
N ASP A 9 4.14 -1.77 1.72
CA ASP A 9 5.45 -2.35 1.91
C ASP A 9 5.48 -3.41 3.04
N SER A 10 6.68 -3.64 3.61
CA SER A 10 6.89 -4.55 4.72
C SER A 10 6.17 -4.13 6.01
N SER A 11 5.69 -2.89 6.14
CA SER A 11 4.90 -2.43 7.30
C SER A 11 3.60 -3.23 7.51
N LEU A 12 3.10 -3.91 6.47
CA LEU A 12 1.88 -4.70 6.54
C LEU A 12 2.07 -6.10 7.15
N TYR A 13 3.31 -6.53 7.42
CA TYR A 13 3.58 -7.83 8.02
C TYR A 13 4.78 -7.83 8.95
N CYS A 14 4.73 -8.67 9.98
CA CYS A 14 5.88 -8.96 10.81
C CYS A 14 6.50 -10.29 10.41
N LYS A 15 7.82 -10.34 10.30
CA LYS A 15 8.58 -11.58 10.07
C LYS A 15 9.45 -11.88 11.29
N ASN A 16 9.25 -13.05 11.89
CA ASN A 16 10.11 -13.60 12.94
C ASN A 16 10.64 -14.97 12.49
N GLY A 17 11.89 -14.99 12.01
CA GLY A 17 12.48 -16.15 11.35
C GLY A 17 11.70 -16.59 10.12
N LYS A 18 11.18 -17.83 10.12
CA LYS A 18 10.32 -18.37 9.06
C LYS A 18 8.83 -17.99 9.22
N LYS A 19 8.41 -17.45 10.36
CA LYS A 19 7.01 -17.10 10.61
C LYS A 19 6.72 -15.70 10.08
N VAL A 20 5.73 -15.59 9.19
CA VAL A 20 5.22 -14.32 8.66
C VAL A 20 3.79 -14.13 9.16
N ARG A 21 3.52 -13.01 9.84
CA ARG A 21 2.17 -12.61 10.26
C ARG A 21 1.77 -11.38 9.46
N ARG A 22 0.70 -11.49 8.68
CA ARG A 22 0.14 -10.41 7.85
C ARG A 22 -1.10 -9.84 8.55
N ILE A 23 -1.33 -8.54 8.41
CA ILE A 23 -2.49 -7.87 9.03
C ILE A 23 -3.83 -8.21 8.33
N GLY A 24 -3.79 -8.71 7.08
CA GLY A 24 -4.98 -8.89 6.25
C GLY A 24 -6.15 -9.64 6.90
N SER A 25 -5.91 -10.78 7.56
CA SER A 25 -6.98 -11.55 8.20
C SER A 25 -7.57 -10.85 9.44
N GLN A 26 -6.74 -10.16 10.21
CA GLN A 26 -7.20 -9.35 11.34
C GLN A 26 -8.05 -8.17 10.86
N LEU A 27 -7.63 -7.52 9.77
CA LEU A 27 -8.35 -6.41 9.19
C LEU A 27 -9.70 -6.86 8.60
N GLN A 28 -9.75 -8.00 7.90
CA GLN A 28 -11.00 -8.62 7.44
C GLN A 28 -11.99 -8.84 8.59
N GLN A 29 -11.51 -9.38 9.71
CA GLN A 29 -12.34 -9.59 10.91
C GLN A 29 -12.86 -8.26 11.48
N GLN A 30 -12.01 -7.23 11.58
CA GLN A 30 -12.38 -5.92 12.13
C GLN A 30 -13.35 -5.15 11.23
N LEU A 31 -13.19 -5.29 9.91
CA LEU A 31 -14.09 -4.69 8.91
C LEU A 31 -15.38 -5.48 8.71
N GLY A 32 -15.49 -6.69 9.28
CA GLY A 32 -16.63 -7.57 9.06
C GLY A 32 -16.78 -8.01 7.60
N THR A 33 -15.67 -8.16 6.89
CA THR A 33 -15.64 -8.49 5.45
C THR A 33 -14.76 -9.69 5.16
N ASN A 34 -15.14 -10.49 4.16
CA ASN A 34 -14.29 -11.53 3.58
C ASN A 34 -13.64 -11.07 2.27
N ASP A 35 -13.99 -9.89 1.77
CA ASP A 35 -13.58 -9.35 0.47
C ASP A 35 -12.57 -8.21 0.64
N LEU A 36 -11.34 -8.60 1.02
CA LEU A 36 -10.20 -7.70 1.12
C LEU A 36 -9.16 -8.11 0.08
N TRP A 37 -8.91 -7.23 -0.88
CA TRP A 37 -7.76 -7.35 -1.77
C TRP A 37 -6.49 -6.92 -1.02
N TYR A 38 -5.60 -7.85 -0.70
CA TYR A 38 -4.43 -7.60 0.16
C TYR A 38 -3.12 -7.90 -0.55
N HIS A 39 -2.24 -6.91 -0.66
CA HIS A 39 -0.91 -7.07 -1.21
C HIS A 39 0.14 -6.38 -0.32
N ALA A 40 1.17 -7.14 0.04
CA ALA A 40 2.32 -6.60 0.77
C ALA A 40 3.60 -7.00 0.05
N VAL A 41 4.41 -6.02 -0.31
CA VAL A 41 5.65 -6.20 -1.07
C VAL A 41 6.84 -5.83 -0.20
N ALA A 42 7.77 -6.77 -0.06
CA ALA A 42 8.96 -6.56 0.75
C ALA A 42 9.79 -5.40 0.18
N ASN A 43 10.13 -4.43 1.04
CA ASN A 43 10.96 -3.26 0.70
C ASN A 43 10.43 -2.43 -0.47
N ALA A 44 9.11 -2.43 -0.72
CA ALA A 44 8.53 -1.62 -1.78
C ALA A 44 8.70 -0.12 -1.50
N GLY A 45 9.12 0.62 -2.52
CA GLY A 45 8.98 2.06 -2.60
C GLY A 45 7.65 2.44 -3.26
N VAL A 46 7.51 3.71 -3.62
CA VAL A 46 6.27 4.22 -4.24
C VAL A 46 6.05 3.61 -5.63
N HIS A 47 7.13 3.30 -6.36
CA HIS A 47 7.06 2.76 -7.72
C HIS A 47 6.45 1.36 -7.75
N GLU A 48 6.84 0.47 -6.83
CA GLU A 48 6.29 -0.87 -6.75
C GLU A 48 4.81 -0.86 -6.39
N ILE A 49 4.40 0.04 -5.49
CA ILE A 49 2.99 0.24 -5.13
C ILE A 49 2.20 0.74 -6.34
N LEU A 50 2.73 1.76 -7.02
CA LEU A 50 2.13 2.33 -8.23
C LEU A 50 1.94 1.26 -9.32
N GLN A 51 2.98 0.47 -9.60
CA GLN A 51 2.91 -0.57 -10.62
C GLN A 51 1.86 -1.64 -10.28
N MET A 52 1.77 -2.08 -9.03
CA MET A 52 0.72 -3.03 -8.62
C MET A 52 -0.70 -2.49 -8.86
N LEU A 53 -0.91 -1.19 -8.62
CA LEU A 53 -2.20 -0.55 -8.85
C LEU A 53 -2.50 -0.34 -10.34
N LYS A 54 -1.48 -0.14 -11.18
CA LYS A 54 -1.62 -0.09 -12.64
C LYS A 54 -1.98 -1.46 -13.22
N ASP A 55 -1.32 -2.51 -12.73
CA ASP A 55 -1.49 -3.88 -13.24
C ASP A 55 -2.85 -4.48 -12.88
N THR A 56 -3.45 -4.04 -11.77
CA THR A 56 -4.79 -4.50 -11.38
C THR A 56 -5.89 -3.78 -12.16
N ARG A 57 -6.86 -4.55 -12.66
CA ARG A 57 -8.10 -4.03 -13.26
C ARG A 57 -9.18 -3.71 -12.23
N LEU A 58 -8.88 -3.87 -10.94
CA LEU A 58 -9.83 -3.65 -9.86
C LEU A 58 -9.97 -2.17 -9.53
N THR A 59 -11.17 -1.81 -9.10
CA THR A 59 -11.50 -0.58 -8.38
C THR A 59 -12.04 -0.94 -6.99
N PHE A 60 -11.97 -0.02 -6.03
CA PHE A 60 -12.26 -0.28 -4.62
C PHE A 60 -13.23 0.75 -4.03
N GLY A 61 -14.10 0.34 -3.10
CA GLY A 61 -14.85 1.31 -2.30
C GLY A 61 -13.92 2.07 -1.34
N THR A 62 -12.94 1.38 -0.75
CA THR A 62 -11.88 2.00 0.05
C THR A 62 -10.53 1.31 -0.21
N LEU A 63 -9.52 2.10 -0.55
CA LEU A 63 -8.15 1.64 -0.77
C LEU A 63 -7.21 2.19 0.32
N GLY A 64 -6.64 1.29 1.11
CA GLY A 64 -5.55 1.57 2.04
C GLY A 64 -4.19 1.45 1.34
N ILE A 65 -3.32 2.44 1.52
CA ILE A 65 -1.94 2.44 1.02
C ILE A 65 -1.00 2.65 2.21
N SER A 66 -0.17 1.65 2.52
CA SER A 66 0.83 1.73 3.60
C SER A 66 2.23 1.88 3.02
N TYR A 67 2.92 2.96 3.38
CA TYR A 67 4.24 3.30 2.87
C TYR A 67 5.12 3.86 3.98
N PHE A 68 6.29 3.25 4.21
CA PHE A 68 7.22 3.63 5.26
C PHE A 68 8.60 4.08 4.73
N GLY A 69 8.65 4.52 3.47
CA GLY A 69 9.81 5.25 2.95
C GLY A 69 11.02 4.39 2.57
N ASN A 70 10.85 3.17 2.06
CA ASN A 70 12.00 2.34 1.65
C ASN A 70 12.88 2.99 0.56
N ASP A 71 12.32 3.88 -0.26
CA ASP A 71 13.01 4.67 -1.27
C ASP A 71 13.42 6.07 -0.78
N VAL A 72 13.09 6.40 0.48
CA VAL A 72 13.40 7.65 1.20
C VAL A 72 14.08 7.31 2.52
N THR A 73 15.34 6.87 2.44
CA THR A 73 16.12 6.45 3.60
C THR A 73 16.91 7.59 4.23
N GLU A 74 17.63 8.38 3.43
CA GLU A 74 18.44 9.51 3.89
C GLU A 74 18.48 10.65 2.86
N GLY A 75 18.45 11.90 3.33
CA GLY A 75 18.61 13.09 2.50
C GLY A 75 17.33 13.58 1.81
N ARG A 76 17.50 14.37 0.74
CA ARG A 76 16.36 14.94 0.00
C ARG A 76 15.68 13.86 -0.83
N ILE A 77 14.34 13.85 -0.81
CA ILE A 77 13.53 13.00 -1.68
C ILE A 77 13.93 13.27 -3.14
N ARG A 78 14.34 12.20 -3.83
CA ARG A 78 14.80 12.26 -5.22
C ARG A 78 13.64 12.66 -6.15
N PRO A 79 13.88 13.44 -7.22
CA PRO A 79 12.81 13.92 -8.11
C PRO A 79 11.92 12.81 -8.67
N GLU A 80 12.48 11.65 -8.99
CA GLU A 80 11.73 10.49 -9.50
C GLU A 80 10.78 9.91 -8.47
N VAL A 81 11.13 9.92 -7.18
CA VAL A 81 10.22 9.49 -6.10
C VAL A 81 9.07 10.47 -5.97
N LYS A 82 9.34 11.78 -6.12
CA LYS A 82 8.27 12.80 -6.13
C LYS A 82 7.32 12.63 -7.31
N ALA A 83 7.85 12.38 -8.51
CA ALA A 83 7.06 12.17 -9.70
C ALA A 83 6.16 10.93 -9.56
N ALA A 84 6.69 9.82 -9.04
CA ALA A 84 5.90 8.61 -8.82
C ALA A 84 4.83 8.78 -7.72
N TRP A 85 5.09 9.62 -6.70
CA TRP A 85 4.06 10.01 -5.74
C TRP A 85 2.94 10.83 -6.38
N GLN A 86 3.27 11.78 -7.26
CA GLN A 86 2.26 12.54 -8.01
C GLN A 86 1.41 11.61 -8.87
N GLU A 87 2.06 10.72 -9.62
CA GLU A 87 1.36 9.74 -10.46
C GLU A 87 0.51 8.76 -9.65
N LEU A 88 0.98 8.34 -8.46
CA LEU A 88 0.19 7.52 -7.55
C LEU A 88 -1.07 8.24 -7.07
N LEU A 89 -0.95 9.52 -6.70
CA LEU A 89 -2.09 10.33 -6.25
C LEU A 89 -3.14 10.49 -7.36
N GLU A 90 -2.70 10.73 -8.60
CA GLU A 90 -3.60 10.79 -9.76
C GLU A 90 -4.27 9.43 -10.02
N LEU A 91 -3.51 8.34 -10.00
CA LEU A 91 -4.05 7.00 -10.27
C LEU A 91 -5.12 6.58 -9.25
N VAL A 92 -4.94 6.92 -7.96
CA VAL A 92 -5.86 6.43 -6.92
C VAL A 92 -7.23 7.11 -6.97
N GLU A 93 -7.33 8.31 -7.55
CA GLU A 93 -8.61 9.00 -7.79
C GLU A 93 -9.52 8.18 -8.70
N ASP A 94 -8.95 7.48 -9.68
CA ASP A 94 -9.70 6.59 -10.59
C ASP A 94 -9.90 5.17 -10.03
N LYS A 95 -9.12 4.79 -9.01
CA LYS A 95 -9.12 3.42 -8.47
C LYS A 95 -10.03 3.25 -7.27
N ALA A 96 -10.37 4.29 -6.53
CA ALA A 96 -11.20 4.13 -5.35
C ALA A 96 -12.06 5.34 -4.98
N ASP A 97 -13.24 5.07 -4.41
CA ASP A 97 -14.12 6.13 -3.87
C ASP A 97 -13.51 6.82 -2.64
N ARG A 98 -12.67 6.10 -1.91
CA ARG A 98 -11.93 6.60 -0.75
C ARG A 98 -10.53 6.01 -0.70
N VAL A 99 -9.55 6.85 -0.43
CA VAL A 99 -8.16 6.44 -0.25
C VAL A 99 -7.69 6.81 1.15
N VAL A 100 -7.01 5.89 1.83
CA VAL A 100 -6.42 6.11 3.15
C VAL A 100 -4.92 5.83 3.05
N PHE A 101 -4.11 6.87 3.24
CA PHE A 101 -2.67 6.75 3.29
C PHE A 101 -2.19 6.59 4.73
N VAL A 102 -1.42 5.54 4.97
CA VAL A 102 -0.64 5.34 6.20
C VAL A 102 0.82 5.54 5.83
N VAL A 103 1.33 6.74 6.13
CA VAL A 103 2.70 7.13 5.80
C VAL A 103 3.51 7.20 7.09
N GLY A 104 4.65 6.50 7.11
CA GLY A 104 5.59 6.52 8.22
C GLY A 104 7.04 6.65 7.75
N GLY A 105 7.95 6.78 8.71
CA GLY A 105 9.38 6.82 8.48
C GLY A 105 10.13 6.62 9.80
N SER A 106 11.32 6.01 9.74
CA SER A 106 12.22 5.92 10.88
C SER A 106 13.10 7.16 10.93
N SER A 107 13.04 7.88 12.06
CA SER A 107 13.98 8.95 12.44
C SER A 107 15.39 8.43 12.69
#